data_AF-A0A6H5GAA9-F1
#
_entry.id   AF-A0A6H5GAA9-F1
#
_cell.length_a   1.000
_cell.length_b   1.000
_cell.length_c   1.000
_cell.angle_alpha   90.00
_cell.angle_beta   90.00
_cell.angle_gamma   90.00
#
_symmetry.space_group_name_H-M   'P 1'
#
loop_
_entity.id
_entity.type
_entity.pdbx_description
1 polymer ?
#
loop_
_entity_poly.entity_id
_entity_poly.type
_entity_poly.pdbx_seq_one_letter_code
_entity_poly.pdbx_strand_id
1 'polypeptide(L)'
;MEVFRTDEFYVLMNTESSLWCNRRTGAIEVKPGWELANSGDPECLGIFYGLVGKVDFQVDGEARLLLIKETDPVGALPDGREVVKIRSIVFLHICGPESTAAELGLRPCKKHKAGNVKAFELPQKASLAKTWGSIKSATSSIRTTTQHAAAIATYQVKSGLKKDGKEREKFEKRILDELSRIFTDTDSFYFCVGPPGSKQCDLTNCLQKQNPDASIDDRFFWNKFMLKDILEMNNDLAKAWVLPIIQGYVQIEHCNIEVDPLTFGSQQTEFITVGIISRRSRHRAGTRYKRRGLDEDGKCANYVETEQFVATVDHQISFVMVRGSVPLYWSQPGYKYRPPPHIDKGEAETKLAFEKHMKEELELYGSICIVNLVEQMGKERIIWEGFTQQVINYDSPQITYATFDFHEHCRGMKFENVSYLIDRLEDVMQDMGFCWKDEQGIICQQNGVFRVNCIDCLDRTNVVQTAIGKTVLETQLTKLGLLAPEGSLPSSLRSTFQLLWANNGDIISKQYAGTNALKGDFTRTGERKLTGMMKDGMNSANRYYLSRFKDVYRQATIDIMQGMTSFVRIQDKLLVGNLEEFSMS
;
A
#
# COMPACT_ATOMS: atom_id res chain seq x y z
N MET A 1 -18.81 -12.88 -5.68
CA MET A 1 -19.01 -13.84 -4.58
C MET A 1 -20.25 -13.43 -3.79
N GLU A 2 -20.87 -14.34 -3.05
CA GLU A 2 -22.13 -14.12 -2.31
C GLU A 2 -21.87 -14.26 -0.80
N VAL A 3 -22.48 -13.40 0.02
CA VAL A 3 -22.36 -13.50 1.49
C VAL A 3 -23.74 -13.74 2.11
N PHE A 4 -23.79 -14.69 3.02
CA PHE A 4 -24.96 -15.07 3.78
C PHE A 4 -24.72 -14.96 5.28
N ARG A 5 -25.80 -14.82 6.03
CA ARG A 5 -25.82 -14.81 7.48
C ARG A 5 -26.77 -15.88 7.98
N THR A 6 -26.29 -16.65 8.95
CA THR A 6 -27.09 -17.54 9.80
C THR A 6 -26.96 -17.08 11.24
N ASP A 7 -27.70 -17.70 12.16
CA ASP A 7 -27.60 -17.40 13.60
C ASP A 7 -26.18 -17.55 14.14
N GLU A 8 -25.41 -18.51 13.60
CA GLU A 8 -24.07 -18.86 14.10
C GLU A 8 -22.93 -18.42 13.19
N PHE A 9 -23.15 -18.30 11.88
CA PHE A 9 -22.09 -18.11 10.89
C PHE A 9 -22.38 -16.98 9.90
N TYR A 10 -21.31 -16.26 9.51
CA TYR A 10 -21.26 -15.67 8.17
C TYR A 10 -20.74 -16.71 7.20
N VAL A 11 -21.46 -16.93 6.11
CA VAL A 11 -21.08 -17.88 5.06
C VAL A 11 -20.77 -17.11 3.78
N LEU A 12 -19.50 -17.11 3.39
CA LEU A 12 -19.05 -16.56 2.12
C LEU A 12 -19.07 -17.69 1.09
N MET A 13 -19.64 -17.45 -0.08
CA MET A 13 -19.67 -18.41 -1.17
C MET A 13 -19.01 -17.87 -2.43
N ASN A 14 -18.12 -18.68 -3.00
CA ASN A 14 -17.64 -18.53 -4.36
C ASN A 14 -18.17 -19.68 -5.23
N THR A 15 -17.69 -19.83 -6.46
CA THR A 15 -18.16 -20.86 -7.40
C THR A 15 -17.73 -22.28 -7.02
N GLU A 16 -16.72 -22.43 -6.17
CA GLU A 16 -16.03 -23.70 -5.90
C GLU A 16 -16.19 -24.18 -4.44
N SER A 17 -16.32 -23.24 -3.49
CA SER A 17 -16.29 -23.51 -2.05
C SER A 17 -17.09 -22.47 -1.26
N SER A 18 -17.32 -22.80 0.01
CA SER A 18 -17.91 -21.92 1.01
C SER A 18 -16.98 -21.75 2.21
N LEU A 19 -16.85 -20.52 2.70
CA LEU A 19 -16.05 -20.17 3.87
C LEU A 19 -17.00 -19.72 5.00
N TRP A 20 -16.89 -20.40 6.13
CA TRP A 20 -17.78 -20.26 7.28
C TRP A 20 -17.01 -19.60 8.41
N CYS A 21 -17.41 -18.39 8.76
CA CYS A 21 -16.85 -17.68 9.90
C CYS A 21 -17.88 -17.69 11.04
N ASN A 22 -17.51 -18.34 12.15
CA ASN A 22 -18.33 -18.34 13.34
C ASN A 22 -18.46 -16.91 13.90
N ARG A 23 -19.69 -16.44 14.08
CA ARG A 23 -20.02 -15.08 14.52
C ARG A 23 -19.69 -14.82 16.00
N ARG A 24 -19.42 -15.86 16.79
CA ARG A 24 -19.12 -15.78 18.23
C ARG A 24 -17.67 -16.05 18.58
N THR A 25 -16.97 -16.85 17.77
CA THR A 25 -15.56 -17.20 18.04
C THR A 25 -14.61 -16.61 17.01
N GLY A 26 -15.10 -16.22 15.83
CA GLY A 26 -14.27 -15.80 14.71
C GLY A 26 -13.44 -16.93 14.09
N ALA A 27 -13.71 -18.18 14.48
CA ALA A 27 -13.12 -19.36 13.86
C ALA A 27 -13.62 -19.48 12.42
N ILE A 28 -12.69 -19.79 11.51
CA ILE A 28 -12.98 -19.94 10.09
C ILE A 28 -12.88 -21.44 9.74
N GLU A 29 -13.82 -21.92 8.95
CA GLU A 29 -13.85 -23.25 8.37
C GLU A 29 -14.15 -23.15 6.88
N VAL A 30 -13.68 -24.12 6.08
CA VAL A 30 -13.95 -24.15 4.64
C VAL A 30 -14.62 -25.47 4.28
N LYS A 31 -15.69 -25.36 3.51
CA LYS A 31 -16.61 -26.43 3.17
C LYS A 31 -16.97 -26.39 1.68
N PRO A 32 -17.47 -27.48 1.09
CA PRO A 32 -18.02 -27.44 -0.27
C PRO A 32 -19.21 -26.47 -0.37
N GLY A 33 -19.43 -25.89 -1.56
CA GLY A 33 -20.50 -24.89 -1.76
C GLY A 33 -21.93 -25.40 -1.51
N TRP A 34 -22.17 -26.71 -1.64
CA TRP A 34 -23.49 -27.31 -1.43
C TRP A 34 -23.91 -27.41 0.04
N GLU A 35 -22.96 -27.26 0.98
CA GLU A 35 -23.25 -27.41 2.42
C GLU A 35 -24.16 -26.30 2.97
N LEU A 36 -24.25 -25.15 2.28
CA LEU A 36 -25.18 -24.07 2.63
C LEU A 36 -26.65 -24.53 2.61
N ALA A 37 -27.00 -25.49 1.74
CA ALA A 37 -28.37 -26.03 1.70
C ALA A 37 -28.77 -26.73 3.01
N ASN A 38 -27.79 -27.15 3.82
CA ASN A 38 -28.00 -27.83 5.09
C ASN A 38 -27.97 -26.87 6.30
N SER A 39 -27.70 -25.57 6.11
CA SER A 39 -27.62 -24.61 7.20
C SER A 39 -28.85 -23.72 7.33
N GLY A 40 -29.86 -24.25 8.02
CA GLY A 40 -30.99 -23.45 8.53
C GLY A 40 -31.63 -22.52 7.49
N ASP A 41 -31.95 -21.30 7.90
CA ASP A 41 -32.54 -20.24 7.06
C ASP A 41 -31.51 -19.11 6.83
N PRO A 42 -30.65 -19.21 5.80
CA PRO A 42 -29.59 -18.24 5.55
C PRO A 42 -30.13 -16.96 4.92
N GLU A 43 -29.88 -15.82 5.55
CA GLU A 43 -30.19 -14.50 4.98
C GLU A 43 -29.08 -14.06 4.01
N CYS A 44 -29.43 -13.79 2.77
CA CYS A 44 -28.49 -13.23 1.79
C CYS A 44 -28.21 -11.75 2.07
N LEU A 45 -26.95 -11.42 2.39
CA LEU A 45 -26.51 -10.06 2.68
C LEU A 45 -26.05 -9.29 1.42
N GLY A 46 -25.75 -10.00 0.33
CA GLY A 46 -25.44 -9.40 -0.98
C GLY A 46 -24.22 -10.00 -1.68
N ILE A 47 -23.69 -9.25 -2.65
CA ILE A 47 -22.56 -9.61 -3.50
C ILE A 47 -21.34 -8.76 -3.13
N PHE A 48 -20.18 -9.40 -3.07
CA PHE A 48 -18.87 -8.78 -2.87
C PHE A 48 -17.85 -9.31 -3.89
N TYR A 49 -16.71 -8.61 -4.03
CA TYR A 49 -15.71 -8.86 -5.07
C TYR A 49 -14.56 -9.76 -4.62
N GLY A 50 -14.23 -9.76 -3.34
CA GLY A 50 -13.16 -10.59 -2.78
C GLY A 50 -13.05 -10.42 -1.27
N LEU A 51 -12.42 -11.40 -0.61
CA LEU A 51 -12.10 -11.35 0.81
C LEU A 51 -10.73 -10.68 0.97
N VAL A 52 -10.67 -9.55 1.69
CA VAL A 52 -9.40 -8.93 2.05
C VAL A 52 -8.74 -9.74 3.17
N GLY A 53 -9.53 -10.14 4.17
CA GLY A 53 -9.11 -11.01 5.27
C GLY A 53 -9.75 -10.63 6.61
N LYS A 54 -9.27 -11.22 7.69
CA LYS A 54 -9.69 -10.94 9.06
C LYS A 54 -8.73 -9.95 9.72
N VAL A 55 -9.28 -8.94 10.38
CA VAL A 55 -8.54 -8.03 11.27
C VAL A 55 -8.92 -8.35 12.70
N ASP A 56 -7.91 -8.48 13.55
CA ASP A 56 -8.06 -8.63 14.99
C ASP A 56 -7.48 -7.39 15.69
N PHE A 57 -8.26 -6.76 16.55
CA PHE A 57 -7.83 -5.61 17.33
C PHE A 57 -7.11 -5.99 18.62
N GLN A 58 -6.75 -7.27 18.81
CA GLN A 58 -6.03 -7.78 19.99
C GLN A 58 -6.78 -7.53 21.30
N VAL A 59 -8.10 -7.38 21.21
CA VAL A 59 -9.05 -7.33 22.33
C VAL A 59 -9.99 -8.51 22.15
N ASP A 60 -10.16 -9.31 23.21
CA ASP A 60 -10.96 -10.55 23.16
C ASP A 60 -12.32 -10.32 22.49
N GLY A 61 -12.54 -11.00 21.36
CA GLY A 61 -13.83 -11.07 20.68
C GLY A 61 -14.11 -10.00 19.62
N GLU A 62 -13.22 -9.04 19.34
CA GLU A 62 -13.56 -7.90 18.47
C GLU A 62 -13.05 -7.99 17.02
N ALA A 63 -12.89 -9.20 16.47
CA ALA A 63 -12.42 -9.36 15.09
C ALA A 63 -13.43 -8.83 14.04
N ARG A 64 -12.94 -8.48 12.85
CA ARG A 64 -13.76 -8.06 11.70
C ARG A 64 -13.32 -8.80 10.46
N LEU A 65 -14.28 -9.26 9.66
CA LEU A 65 -13.98 -9.68 8.28
C LEU A 65 -14.12 -8.50 7.34
N LEU A 66 -13.14 -8.31 6.46
CA LEU A 66 -13.12 -7.24 5.48
C LEU A 66 -13.42 -7.80 4.10
N LEU A 67 -14.50 -7.32 3.49
CA LEU A 67 -14.91 -7.69 2.13
C LEU A 67 -14.73 -6.51 1.19
N ILE A 68 -14.33 -6.78 -0.05
CA ILE A 68 -14.25 -5.79 -1.11
C ILE A 68 -15.68 -5.51 -1.60
N LYS A 69 -16.14 -4.28 -1.36
CA LYS A 69 -17.52 -3.83 -1.66
C LYS A 69 -17.62 -3.32 -3.10
N GLU A 70 -16.71 -2.45 -3.51
CA GLU A 70 -16.68 -1.86 -4.85
C GLU A 70 -15.27 -1.87 -5.42
N THR A 71 -15.20 -1.98 -6.75
CA THR A 71 -13.98 -1.93 -7.54
C THR A 71 -14.17 -1.04 -8.76
N ASP A 72 -13.09 -0.41 -9.22
CA ASP A 72 -13.03 0.29 -10.50
C ASP A 72 -12.08 -0.49 -11.44
N PRO A 73 -12.43 -0.69 -12.73
CA PRO A 73 -11.53 -1.32 -13.69
C PRO A 73 -10.31 -0.42 -13.96
N VAL A 74 -9.14 -1.03 -14.09
CA VAL A 74 -7.90 -0.33 -14.49
C VAL A 74 -7.57 -0.61 -15.95
N GLY A 75 -7.64 -1.88 -16.36
CA GLY A 75 -7.30 -2.32 -17.71
C GLY A 75 -6.87 -3.79 -17.71
N ALA A 76 -6.51 -4.32 -18.88
CA ALA A 76 -5.95 -5.66 -19.00
C ALA A 76 -4.43 -5.59 -19.18
N LEU A 77 -3.71 -6.49 -18.50
CA LEU A 77 -2.30 -6.73 -18.76
C LEU A 77 -2.13 -7.38 -20.15
N PRO A 78 -0.93 -7.31 -20.74
CA PRO A 78 -0.67 -7.89 -22.06
C PRO A 78 -0.94 -9.40 -22.17
N ASP A 79 -0.94 -10.12 -21.05
CA ASP A 79 -1.29 -11.54 -20.98
C ASP A 79 -2.80 -11.81 -20.77
N GLY A 80 -3.63 -10.77 -20.88
CA GLY A 80 -5.09 -10.85 -20.78
C GLY A 80 -5.65 -10.78 -19.37
N ARG A 81 -4.82 -10.71 -18.32
CA ARG A 81 -5.30 -10.59 -16.94
C ARG A 81 -5.91 -9.22 -16.69
N GLU A 82 -7.15 -9.20 -16.22
CA GLU A 82 -7.82 -7.95 -15.87
C GLU A 82 -7.38 -7.44 -14.50
N VAL A 83 -6.98 -6.16 -14.44
CA VAL A 83 -6.60 -5.49 -13.20
C VAL A 83 -7.73 -4.58 -12.74
N VAL A 84 -8.04 -4.67 -11.45
CA VAL A 84 -9.03 -3.81 -10.80
C VAL A 84 -8.44 -3.11 -9.58
N LYS A 85 -8.91 -1.89 -9.34
CA LYS A 85 -8.62 -1.10 -8.16
C LYS A 85 -9.73 -1.27 -7.13
N ILE A 86 -9.38 -1.47 -5.87
CA ILE A 86 -10.33 -1.49 -4.75
C ILE A 86 -10.79 -0.06 -4.48
N ARG A 87 -12.09 0.19 -4.54
CA ARG A 87 -12.69 1.50 -4.27
C ARG A 87 -13.22 1.62 -2.85
N SER A 88 -13.84 0.56 -2.34
CA SER A 88 -14.34 0.53 -0.98
C SER A 88 -14.40 -0.89 -0.42
N ILE A 89 -14.35 -0.97 0.91
CA ILE A 89 -14.48 -2.20 1.68
C ILE A 89 -15.69 -2.09 2.62
N VAL A 90 -16.14 -3.23 3.12
CA VAL A 90 -17.16 -3.33 4.17
C VAL A 90 -16.69 -4.30 5.25
N PHE A 91 -17.14 -4.07 6.49
CA PHE A 91 -16.80 -4.88 7.65
C PHE A 91 -17.98 -5.75 8.05
N LEU A 92 -17.72 -7.03 8.30
CA LEU A 92 -18.64 -7.91 9.03
C LEU A 92 -18.18 -8.00 10.48
N HIS A 93 -19.09 -7.69 11.40
CA HIS A 93 -18.82 -7.72 12.83
C HIS A 93 -18.84 -9.16 13.36
N ILE A 94 -17.69 -9.64 13.82
CA ILE A 94 -17.60 -10.84 14.67
C ILE A 94 -17.88 -10.39 16.11
N CYS A 95 -18.75 -11.11 16.81
CA CYS A 95 -19.25 -10.80 18.16
C CYS A 95 -19.87 -9.41 18.35
N GLY A 96 -20.40 -8.80 17.29
CA GLY A 96 -21.05 -7.50 17.33
C GLY A 96 -22.55 -7.52 17.02
N PRO A 97 -23.21 -6.36 17.00
CA PRO A 97 -24.60 -6.25 16.59
C PRO A 97 -24.80 -6.80 15.18
N GLU A 98 -25.99 -7.32 14.91
CA GLU A 98 -26.28 -7.98 13.65
C GLU A 98 -26.23 -7.00 12.48
N SER A 99 -25.27 -7.18 11.57
CA SER A 99 -25.19 -6.36 10.36
C SER A 99 -26.31 -6.76 9.39
N THR A 100 -27.15 -5.80 9.03
CA THR A 100 -28.21 -5.98 8.03
C THR A 100 -27.68 -5.76 6.62
N ALA A 101 -28.33 -6.34 5.60
CA ALA A 101 -27.97 -6.09 4.21
C ALA A 101 -27.97 -4.60 3.84
N ALA A 102 -28.90 -3.82 4.42
CA ALA A 102 -29.01 -2.38 4.21
C ALA A 102 -27.82 -1.60 4.77
N GLU A 103 -27.33 -1.96 5.96
CA GLU A 103 -26.16 -1.32 6.59
C GLU A 103 -24.87 -1.61 5.85
N LEU A 104 -24.70 -2.84 5.35
CA LEU A 104 -23.53 -3.22 4.56
C LEU A 104 -23.52 -2.50 3.19
N GLY A 105 -24.70 -2.26 2.64
CA GLY A 105 -24.87 -1.61 1.33
C GLY A 105 -24.16 -2.38 0.22
N LEU A 106 -24.09 -3.72 0.33
CA LEU A 106 -23.59 -4.59 -0.72
C LEU A 106 -24.56 -4.61 -1.90
N ARG A 107 -24.07 -4.99 -3.08
CA ARG A 107 -24.94 -5.14 -4.25
C ARG A 107 -25.95 -6.26 -3.99
N PRO A 108 -27.25 -6.07 -4.29
CA PRO A 108 -28.25 -7.11 -4.06
C PRO A 108 -27.98 -8.34 -4.91
N CYS A 109 -28.18 -9.53 -4.34
CA CYS A 109 -28.06 -10.76 -5.09
C CYS A 109 -29.27 -10.95 -6.00
N LYS A 110 -29.04 -11.22 -7.30
CA LYS A 110 -30.11 -11.51 -8.26
C LYS A 110 -30.74 -12.89 -8.06
N LYS A 111 -29.99 -13.85 -7.50
CA LYS A 111 -30.44 -15.23 -7.28
C LYS A 111 -31.38 -15.36 -6.08
N HIS A 112 -31.12 -14.58 -5.03
CA HIS A 112 -31.84 -14.63 -3.77
C HIS A 112 -32.50 -13.27 -3.55
N LYS A 113 -33.79 -13.14 -3.94
CA LYS A 113 -34.55 -11.90 -3.73
C LYS A 113 -34.58 -11.59 -2.23
N ALA A 114 -34.11 -10.40 -1.86
CA ALA A 114 -34.31 -9.85 -0.52
C ALA A 114 -35.81 -9.92 -0.17
N GLY A 115 -36.13 -10.47 1.00
CA GLY A 115 -37.50 -10.61 1.48
C GLY A 115 -38.27 -9.29 1.36
N ASN A 116 -39.56 -9.41 1.02
CA ASN A 116 -40.52 -8.31 0.93
C ASN A 116 -40.40 -7.33 2.11
N VAL A 117 -39.73 -6.20 1.90
CA VAL A 117 -39.95 -4.99 2.71
C VAL A 117 -40.79 -4.06 1.86
N LYS A 118 -42.11 -4.11 2.09
CA LYS A 118 -42.99 -3.02 1.66
C LYS A 118 -42.51 -1.75 2.37
N ALA A 119 -42.05 -0.78 1.60
CA ALA A 119 -41.77 0.55 2.08
C ALA A 119 -43.01 1.13 2.75
N PHE A 120 -42.94 1.36 4.06
CA PHE A 120 -43.85 2.24 4.77
C PHE A 120 -43.03 3.44 5.23
N GLU A 121 -43.09 4.51 4.44
CA GLU A 121 -42.56 5.81 4.82
C GLU A 121 -43.43 6.39 5.94
N LEU A 122 -42.82 6.67 7.09
CA LEU A 122 -43.38 7.54 8.13
C LEU A 122 -42.34 8.62 8.46
N PRO A 123 -42.68 9.92 8.35
CA PRO A 123 -41.73 10.99 8.60
C PRO A 123 -41.57 11.25 10.11
N GLN A 124 -40.33 11.15 10.61
CA GLN A 124 -39.98 11.64 11.94
C GLN A 124 -39.96 13.17 11.95
N LYS A 125 -40.87 13.77 12.74
CA LYS A 125 -40.71 15.14 13.25
C LYS A 125 -40.06 15.10 14.63
N ALA A 126 -38.96 15.82 14.76
CA ALA A 126 -38.33 16.15 16.03
C ALA A 126 -39.22 17.10 16.86
N SER A 127 -39.27 16.91 18.17
CA SER A 127 -39.68 17.94 19.12
C SER A 127 -38.68 18.04 20.29
N LEU A 128 -38.27 19.28 20.54
CA LEU A 128 -37.42 19.74 21.63
C LEU A 128 -38.30 20.50 22.64
N ALA A 129 -38.23 20.14 23.93
CA ALA A 129 -38.56 21.00 25.09
C ALA A 129 -38.06 20.30 26.38
N LYS A 130 -36.96 20.71 27.03
CA LYS A 130 -36.76 21.78 28.05
C LYS A 130 -37.44 21.57 29.43
N THR A 131 -36.59 21.28 30.46
CA THR A 131 -36.49 21.85 31.86
C THR A 131 -37.73 21.88 32.79
N TRP A 132 -37.72 21.78 34.14
CA TRP A 132 -36.79 22.11 35.25
C TRP A 132 -37.25 21.41 36.59
N GLY A 133 -36.42 21.44 37.66
CA GLY A 133 -36.54 20.83 39.03
C GLY A 133 -37.73 21.20 39.95
N SER A 134 -37.82 20.89 41.25
CA SER A 134 -36.84 20.88 42.36
C SER A 134 -37.42 20.25 43.67
N ILE A 135 -36.57 19.50 44.41
CA ILE A 135 -36.23 19.48 45.87
C ILE A 135 -37.29 19.32 47.00
N LYS A 136 -37.00 18.38 47.94
CA LYS A 136 -36.87 18.43 49.44
C LYS A 136 -37.52 17.18 50.09
N SER A 137 -37.09 16.55 51.20
CA SER A 137 -35.92 16.57 52.10
C SER A 137 -36.18 15.56 53.27
N ALA A 138 -35.13 14.83 53.72
CA ALA A 138 -34.84 14.24 55.07
C ALA A 138 -35.78 13.13 55.67
N THR A 139 -35.36 12.11 56.46
CA THR A 139 -34.22 11.99 57.41
C THR A 139 -33.90 10.51 57.83
N SER A 140 -32.65 10.29 58.29
CA SER A 140 -32.03 9.29 59.22
C SER A 140 -32.14 7.76 58.94
N SER A 141 -31.10 6.93 59.02
CA SER A 141 -30.20 6.67 60.17
C SER A 141 -28.95 5.81 59.78
N ILE A 142 -27.99 5.72 60.72
CA ILE A 142 -26.55 5.42 60.60
C ILE A 142 -26.19 3.90 60.68
N ARG A 143 -25.19 3.45 59.88
CA ARG A 143 -24.13 2.42 60.11
C ARG A 143 -23.86 1.67 58.78
N THR A 144 -22.74 1.81 58.08
CA THR A 144 -21.45 1.15 58.39
C THR A 144 -20.37 1.68 57.43
N THR A 145 -19.27 2.19 57.98
CA THR A 145 -18.20 2.89 57.22
C THR A 145 -17.37 1.95 56.31
N THR A 146 -17.56 0.63 56.41
CA THR A 146 -16.82 -0.36 55.61
C THR A 146 -17.50 -0.72 54.29
N GLN A 147 -18.84 -0.66 54.21
CA GLN A 147 -19.58 -0.95 52.97
C GLN A 147 -19.57 0.23 51.99
N HIS A 148 -19.50 1.48 52.49
CA HIS A 148 -19.44 2.66 51.64
C HIS A 148 -18.09 2.79 50.93
N ALA A 149 -16.99 2.43 51.60
CA ALA A 149 -15.66 2.39 50.98
C ALA A 149 -15.56 1.31 49.90
N ALA A 150 -16.14 0.12 50.14
CA ALA A 150 -16.22 -0.95 49.15
C ALA A 150 -17.13 -0.58 47.96
N ALA A 151 -18.26 0.10 48.21
CA ALA A 151 -19.16 0.57 47.16
C ALA A 151 -18.56 1.72 46.34
N ILE A 152 -17.83 2.64 46.96
CA ILE A 152 -17.10 3.72 46.28
C ILE A 152 -15.91 3.16 45.50
N ALA A 153 -15.15 2.20 46.03
CA ALA A 153 -14.10 1.50 45.30
C ALA A 153 -14.66 0.70 44.12
N THR A 154 -15.78 -0.02 44.31
CA THR A 154 -16.44 -0.76 43.23
C THR A 154 -17.07 0.17 42.20
N TYR A 155 -17.59 1.33 42.60
CA TYR A 155 -18.14 2.34 41.68
C TYR A 155 -17.02 3.08 40.93
N GLN A 156 -15.90 3.40 41.57
CA GLN A 156 -14.72 3.97 40.93
C GLN A 156 -14.09 2.97 39.96
N VAL A 157 -13.96 1.69 40.34
CA VAL A 157 -13.50 0.61 39.45
C VAL A 157 -14.48 0.35 38.31
N LYS A 158 -15.81 0.28 38.56
CA LYS A 158 -16.82 0.13 37.49
C LYS A 158 -16.90 1.37 36.58
N SER A 159 -16.70 2.57 37.11
CA SER A 159 -16.63 3.82 36.33
C SER A 159 -15.33 3.89 35.51
N GLY A 160 -14.22 3.38 36.05
CA GLY A 160 -12.94 3.23 35.37
C GLY A 160 -13.02 2.19 34.25
N LEU A 161 -13.59 1.01 34.51
CA LEU A 161 -13.84 -0.04 33.52
C LEU A 161 -14.82 0.40 32.42
N LYS A 162 -15.89 1.15 32.77
CA LYS A 162 -16.80 1.74 31.77
C LYS A 162 -16.15 2.86 30.96
N LYS A 163 -15.28 3.67 31.58
CA LYS A 163 -14.51 4.71 30.89
C LYS A 163 -13.49 4.07 29.93
N ASP A 164 -12.82 3.01 30.38
CA ASP A 164 -11.89 2.23 29.58
C ASP A 164 -12.60 1.56 28.39
N GLY A 165 -13.72 0.88 28.61
CA GLY A 165 -14.55 0.31 27.53
C GLY A 165 -15.02 1.35 26.49
N LYS A 166 -15.47 2.53 26.93
CA LYS A 166 -15.89 3.60 26.02
C LYS A 166 -14.73 4.19 25.21
N GLU A 167 -13.54 4.29 25.79
CA GLU A 167 -12.36 4.76 25.05
C GLU A 167 -11.83 3.70 24.09
N ARG A 168 -11.97 2.40 24.41
CA ARG A 168 -11.69 1.28 23.50
C ARG A 168 -12.61 1.30 22.28
N GLU A 169 -13.92 1.42 22.48
CA GLU A 169 -14.89 1.56 21.37
C GLU A 169 -14.57 2.76 20.47
N LYS A 170 -14.18 3.90 21.06
CA LYS A 170 -13.76 5.08 20.29
C LYS A 170 -12.49 4.82 19.49
N PHE A 171 -11.54 4.10 20.06
CA PHE A 171 -10.30 3.77 19.41
C PHE A 171 -10.55 2.79 18.25
N GLU A 172 -11.30 1.72 18.47
CA GLU A 172 -11.72 0.77 17.43
C GLU A 172 -12.40 1.51 16.27
N LYS A 173 -13.37 2.37 16.57
CA LYS A 173 -14.05 3.19 15.57
C LYS A 173 -13.07 4.05 14.76
N ARG A 174 -12.07 4.66 15.40
CA ARG A 174 -11.04 5.45 14.70
C ARG A 174 -10.16 4.61 13.79
N ILE A 175 -9.82 3.39 14.19
CA ILE A 175 -9.07 2.46 13.36
C ILE A 175 -9.92 1.97 12.18
N LEU A 176 -11.20 1.64 12.40
CA LEU A 176 -12.12 1.26 11.32
C LEU A 176 -12.33 2.40 10.31
N ASP A 177 -12.47 3.63 10.80
CA ASP A 177 -12.55 4.83 9.96
C ASP A 177 -11.27 4.99 9.13
N GLU A 178 -10.09 4.81 9.73
CA GLU A 178 -8.81 4.93 9.02
C GLU A 178 -8.54 3.76 8.07
N LEU A 179 -8.94 2.52 8.41
CA LEU A 179 -8.94 1.37 7.51
C LEU A 179 -9.76 1.70 6.27
N SER A 180 -10.99 2.18 6.46
CA SER A 180 -11.86 2.59 5.36
C SER A 180 -11.17 3.62 4.47
N ARG A 181 -10.62 4.70 5.07
CA ARG A 181 -9.90 5.76 4.34
C ARG A 181 -8.67 5.26 3.61
N ILE A 182 -7.92 4.33 4.18
CA ILE A 182 -6.75 3.74 3.53
C ILE A 182 -7.16 3.07 2.21
N PHE A 183 -8.30 2.37 2.17
CA PHE A 183 -8.80 1.79 0.92
C PHE A 183 -9.50 2.81 0.00
N THR A 184 -10.24 3.79 0.54
CA THR A 184 -11.05 4.71 -0.28
C THR A 184 -10.31 5.95 -0.78
N ASP A 185 -9.47 6.57 0.05
CA ASP A 185 -8.96 7.94 -0.22
C ASP A 185 -7.61 7.92 -0.96
N THR A 186 -6.91 6.78 -0.91
CA THR A 186 -5.53 6.68 -1.38
C THR A 186 -5.39 6.13 -2.78
N ASP A 187 -6.43 5.49 -3.33
CA ASP A 187 -6.40 4.77 -4.62
C ASP A 187 -5.21 3.78 -4.72
N SER A 188 -4.89 3.08 -3.63
CA SER A 188 -3.62 2.35 -3.51
C SER A 188 -3.69 0.84 -3.59
N PHE A 189 -4.86 0.21 -3.64
CA PHE A 189 -4.97 -1.25 -3.58
C PHE A 189 -5.51 -1.84 -4.87
N TYR A 190 -4.83 -2.87 -5.37
CA TYR A 190 -5.10 -3.49 -6.67
C TYR A 190 -4.99 -5.00 -6.56
N PHE A 191 -5.78 -5.70 -7.38
CA PHE A 191 -5.69 -7.16 -7.56
C PHE A 191 -6.09 -7.53 -8.99
N CYS A 192 -5.73 -8.73 -9.43
CA CYS A 192 -6.18 -9.28 -10.70
C CYS A 192 -7.47 -10.07 -10.54
N VAL A 193 -8.40 -9.89 -11.46
CA VAL A 193 -9.63 -10.69 -11.55
C VAL A 193 -9.27 -12.04 -12.16
N GLY A 194 -9.78 -13.11 -11.57
CA GLY A 194 -9.59 -14.45 -12.07
C GLY A 194 -10.38 -15.47 -11.25
N PRO A 195 -10.29 -16.76 -11.60
CA PRO A 195 -10.87 -17.83 -10.82
C PRO A 195 -10.36 -17.78 -9.36
N PRO A 196 -11.22 -18.05 -8.37
CA PRO A 196 -10.85 -18.05 -6.96
C PRO A 196 -9.58 -18.90 -6.70
N GLY A 197 -8.58 -18.35 -6.00
CA GLY A 197 -7.33 -19.05 -5.68
C GLY A 197 -6.38 -19.33 -6.85
N SER A 198 -6.71 -18.87 -8.06
CA SER A 198 -5.83 -19.01 -9.23
C SER A 198 -4.60 -18.13 -9.14
N LYS A 199 -3.45 -18.64 -9.60
CA LYS A 199 -2.23 -17.83 -9.79
C LYS A 199 -2.41 -16.73 -10.84
N GLN A 200 -3.44 -16.80 -11.69
CA GLN A 200 -3.80 -15.71 -12.59
C GLN A 200 -4.14 -14.41 -11.84
N CYS A 201 -4.45 -14.47 -10.55
CA CYS A 201 -4.71 -13.30 -9.72
C CYS A 201 -3.43 -12.62 -9.18
N ASP A 202 -2.24 -13.16 -9.48
CA ASP A 202 -0.99 -12.68 -8.88
C ASP A 202 -0.42 -11.41 -9.55
N LEU A 203 -0.59 -10.28 -8.87
CA LEU A 203 0.06 -9.01 -9.22
C LEU A 203 1.38 -8.75 -8.46
N THR A 204 1.81 -9.65 -7.60
CA THR A 204 2.97 -9.44 -6.72
C THR A 204 4.29 -9.59 -7.46
N ASN A 205 4.34 -10.40 -8.51
CA ASN A 205 5.55 -10.64 -9.31
C ASN A 205 5.63 -9.75 -10.56
N CYS A 206 6.85 -9.31 -10.90
CA CYS A 206 7.14 -8.67 -12.19
C CYS A 206 7.10 -9.68 -13.34
N LEU A 207 7.02 -9.18 -14.59
CA LEU A 207 6.94 -10.01 -15.80
C LEU A 207 8.02 -11.10 -15.85
N GLN A 208 9.27 -10.76 -15.51
CA GLN A 208 10.40 -11.70 -15.50
C GLN A 208 10.23 -12.85 -14.51
N LYS A 209 9.52 -12.62 -13.39
CA LYS A 209 9.28 -13.61 -12.34
C LYS A 209 7.96 -14.36 -12.54
N GLN A 210 7.13 -13.97 -13.49
CA GLN A 210 5.87 -14.63 -13.80
C GLN A 210 6.11 -15.92 -14.60
N ASN A 211 6.04 -17.05 -13.92
CA ASN A 211 6.00 -18.38 -14.52
C ASN A 211 5.00 -19.28 -13.75
N PRO A 212 4.55 -20.41 -14.33
CA PRO A 212 3.54 -21.26 -13.71
C PRO A 212 3.91 -21.77 -12.31
N ASP A 213 5.20 -21.98 -12.06
CA ASP A 213 5.71 -22.51 -10.80
C ASP A 213 6.04 -21.43 -9.76
N ALA A 214 6.06 -20.15 -10.16
CA ALA A 214 6.40 -19.03 -9.30
C ALA A 214 5.47 -18.96 -8.09
N SER A 215 6.05 -18.73 -6.93
CA SER A 215 5.33 -18.38 -5.71
C SER A 215 4.97 -16.90 -5.72
N ILE A 216 3.85 -16.56 -5.07
CA ILE A 216 3.49 -15.17 -4.78
C ILE A 216 4.64 -14.50 -4.02
N ASP A 217 5.05 -13.31 -4.45
CA ASP A 217 6.09 -12.53 -3.78
C ASP A 217 5.56 -12.01 -2.44
N ASP A 218 6.10 -12.56 -1.35
CA ASP A 218 5.73 -12.21 0.02
C ASP A 218 5.87 -10.71 0.31
N ARG A 219 6.87 -10.06 -0.29
CA ARG A 219 7.13 -8.63 -0.06
C ARG A 219 5.92 -7.81 -0.47
N PHE A 220 5.20 -8.22 -1.51
CA PHE A 220 4.10 -7.43 -2.09
C PHE A 220 2.71 -8.02 -1.81
N PHE A 221 2.59 -9.17 -1.15
CA PHE A 221 1.32 -9.75 -0.73
C PHE A 221 0.76 -9.05 0.52
N TRP A 222 0.16 -7.87 0.33
CA TRP A 222 -0.12 -6.92 1.39
C TRP A 222 -1.07 -7.41 2.48
N ASN A 223 -2.11 -8.17 2.09
CA ASN A 223 -3.13 -8.70 2.98
C ASN A 223 -2.80 -10.11 3.51
N LYS A 224 -1.57 -10.61 3.31
CA LYS A 224 -1.19 -11.98 3.70
C LYS A 224 -1.44 -12.27 5.19
N PHE A 225 -1.09 -11.36 6.11
CA PHE A 225 -1.35 -11.58 7.54
C PHE A 225 -2.85 -11.65 7.85
N MET A 226 -3.66 -10.87 7.16
CA MET A 226 -5.12 -10.88 7.32
C MET A 226 -5.75 -12.20 6.85
N LEU A 227 -5.06 -12.93 5.97
CA LEU A 227 -5.47 -14.24 5.48
C LEU A 227 -4.78 -15.40 6.22
N LYS A 228 -4.05 -15.15 7.32
CA LYS A 228 -3.23 -16.16 8.01
C LYS A 228 -4.01 -17.44 8.33
N ASP A 229 -5.21 -17.32 8.88
CA ASP A 229 -6.03 -18.46 9.29
C ASP A 229 -6.38 -19.35 8.08
N ILE A 230 -6.63 -18.74 6.92
CA ILE A 230 -6.97 -19.45 5.67
C ILE A 230 -5.72 -20.11 5.08
N LEU A 231 -4.57 -19.41 5.12
CA LEU A 231 -3.30 -19.92 4.61
C LEU A 231 -2.77 -21.10 5.44
N GLU A 232 -3.00 -21.08 6.76
CA GLU A 232 -2.54 -22.12 7.69
C GLU A 232 -3.41 -23.39 7.65
N MET A 233 -4.65 -23.34 7.15
CA MET A 233 -5.54 -24.50 7.05
C MET A 233 -5.02 -25.63 6.14
N ASN A 234 -4.08 -25.33 5.24
CA ASN A 234 -3.51 -26.27 4.27
C ASN A 234 -4.56 -27.14 3.55
N ASN A 235 -5.66 -26.49 3.12
CA ASN A 235 -6.82 -27.12 2.47
C ASN A 235 -6.98 -26.54 1.05
N ASP A 236 -7.18 -27.39 0.05
CA ASP A 236 -7.34 -26.95 -1.35
C ASP A 236 -8.56 -26.06 -1.56
N LEU A 237 -9.67 -26.31 -0.85
CA LEU A 237 -10.84 -25.42 -0.88
C LEU A 237 -10.53 -24.05 -0.26
N ALA A 238 -9.61 -23.98 0.71
CA ALA A 238 -9.21 -22.72 1.31
C ALA A 238 -8.37 -21.87 0.35
N LYS A 239 -7.59 -22.49 -0.56
CA LYS A 239 -6.81 -21.79 -1.58
C LYS A 239 -7.69 -20.91 -2.47
N ALA A 240 -8.93 -21.33 -2.76
CA ALA A 240 -9.91 -20.55 -3.52
C ALA A 240 -10.21 -19.17 -2.88
N TRP A 241 -9.97 -19.00 -1.58
CA TRP A 241 -10.20 -17.76 -0.84
C TRP A 241 -8.97 -16.85 -0.74
N VAL A 242 -7.82 -17.32 -1.22
CA VAL A 242 -6.57 -16.55 -1.19
C VAL A 242 -6.57 -15.58 -2.36
N LEU A 243 -6.73 -14.28 -2.05
CA LEU A 243 -6.66 -13.20 -3.01
C LEU A 243 -5.46 -12.29 -2.69
N PRO A 244 -4.36 -12.37 -3.46
CA PRO A 244 -3.23 -11.47 -3.30
C PRO A 244 -3.60 -10.04 -3.70
N ILE A 245 -3.52 -9.12 -2.74
CA ILE A 245 -3.73 -7.69 -2.96
C ILE A 245 -2.37 -6.99 -2.83
N ILE A 246 -2.01 -6.19 -3.84
CA ILE A 246 -0.85 -5.30 -3.75
C ILE A 246 -1.29 -3.93 -3.21
N GLN A 247 -0.41 -3.27 -2.45
CA GLN A 247 -0.48 -1.83 -2.24
C GLN A 247 0.51 -1.15 -3.17
N GLY A 248 0.11 -0.08 -3.86
CA GLY A 248 0.97 0.62 -4.80
C GLY A 248 0.19 1.39 -5.84
N TYR A 249 0.53 1.22 -7.12
CA TYR A 249 -0.15 1.90 -8.22
C TYR A 249 -0.15 1.06 -9.48
N VAL A 250 -1.27 1.03 -10.20
CA VAL A 250 -1.35 0.42 -11.52
C VAL A 250 -2.06 1.38 -12.47
N GLN A 251 -1.44 1.62 -13.62
CA GLN A 251 -2.09 2.31 -14.74
C GLN A 251 -1.62 1.67 -16.05
N ILE A 252 -2.57 1.46 -16.95
CA ILE A 252 -2.40 0.80 -18.25
C ILE A 252 -3.06 1.69 -19.29
N GLU A 253 -2.35 2.00 -20.36
CA GLU A 253 -2.80 2.89 -21.42
C GLU A 253 -2.52 2.27 -22.79
N HIS A 254 -3.45 2.44 -23.71
CA HIS A 254 -3.31 1.99 -25.09
C HIS A 254 -2.93 3.18 -25.96
N CYS A 255 -1.85 3.05 -26.70
CA CYS A 255 -1.28 4.10 -27.54
C CYS A 255 -1.10 3.59 -28.97
N ASN A 256 -1.16 4.54 -29.91
CA ASN A 256 -0.84 4.27 -31.31
C ASN A 256 0.46 4.99 -31.64
N ILE A 257 1.39 4.30 -32.29
CA ILE A 257 2.64 4.86 -32.79
C ILE A 257 2.60 4.84 -34.32
N GLU A 258 2.81 5.99 -34.94
CA GLU A 258 3.12 6.07 -36.36
C GLU A 258 4.60 5.74 -36.55
N VAL A 259 4.86 4.64 -37.24
CA VAL A 259 6.22 4.18 -37.48
C VAL A 259 6.78 4.84 -38.74
N ASP A 260 8.05 5.24 -38.69
CA ASP A 260 8.75 5.86 -39.81
C ASP A 260 8.71 4.94 -41.04
N PRO A 261 8.22 5.42 -42.21
CA PRO A 261 8.25 4.66 -43.46
C PRO A 261 9.64 4.14 -43.85
N LEU A 262 10.72 4.77 -43.38
CA LEU A 262 12.09 4.31 -43.62
C LEU A 262 12.39 2.98 -42.91
N THR A 263 11.68 2.64 -41.83
CA THR A 263 11.89 1.41 -41.07
C THR A 263 11.20 0.19 -41.72
N PHE A 264 9.99 0.36 -42.27
CA PHE A 264 9.18 -0.74 -42.81
C PHE A 264 8.77 -0.57 -44.29
N GLY A 265 9.32 0.42 -45.00
CA GLY A 265 9.02 0.71 -46.41
C GLY A 265 7.60 1.19 -46.69
N SER A 266 6.76 1.34 -45.66
CA SER A 266 5.38 1.81 -45.74
C SER A 266 4.98 2.51 -44.44
N GLN A 267 4.05 3.46 -44.50
CA GLN A 267 3.51 4.11 -43.31
C GLN A 267 2.63 3.12 -42.56
N GLN A 268 3.05 2.72 -41.36
CA GLN A 268 2.33 1.78 -40.51
C GLN A 268 1.99 2.43 -39.17
N THR A 269 0.82 2.07 -38.63
CA THR A 269 0.40 2.46 -37.29
C THR A 269 0.38 1.22 -36.43
N GLU A 270 1.23 1.22 -35.41
CA GLU A 270 1.35 0.12 -34.45
C GLU A 270 0.56 0.44 -33.18
N PHE A 271 -0.18 -0.56 -32.69
CA PHE A 271 -0.95 -0.47 -31.45
C PHE A 271 -0.11 -1.07 -30.33
N ILE A 272 0.18 -0.24 -29.33
CA ILE A 272 0.94 -0.66 -28.16
C ILE A 272 0.16 -0.44 -26.88
N THR A 273 0.45 -1.27 -25.89
CA THR A 273 0.03 -1.06 -24.52
C THR A 273 1.24 -0.64 -23.70
N VAL A 274 1.12 0.47 -22.99
CA VAL A 274 2.14 0.95 -22.05
C VAL A 274 1.54 1.01 -20.66
N GLY A 275 2.33 0.66 -19.65
CA GLY A 275 1.83 0.71 -18.28
C GLY A 275 2.92 0.79 -17.24
N ILE A 276 2.48 1.09 -16.02
CA ILE A 276 3.33 1.13 -14.84
C ILE A 276 2.64 0.38 -13.70
N ILE A 277 3.41 -0.48 -13.04
CA ILE A 277 3.00 -1.25 -11.86
C ILE A 277 4.01 -0.97 -10.76
N SER A 278 3.59 -0.24 -9.74
CA SER A 278 4.35 -0.05 -8.51
C SER A 278 3.79 -0.94 -7.42
N ARG A 279 4.65 -1.69 -6.74
CA ARG A 279 4.34 -2.59 -5.64
C ARG A 279 5.11 -2.16 -4.41
N ARG A 280 4.41 -1.79 -3.35
CA ARG A 280 5.00 -1.38 -2.06
C ARG A 280 5.13 -2.58 -1.15
N SER A 281 6.32 -2.74 -0.56
CA SER A 281 6.62 -3.83 0.35
C SER A 281 5.84 -3.70 1.66
N ARG A 282 5.23 -4.81 2.09
CA ARG A 282 4.53 -4.94 3.37
C ARG A 282 5.47 -4.89 4.57
N HIS A 283 6.73 -5.23 4.35
CA HIS A 283 7.76 -5.21 5.38
C HIS A 283 8.14 -3.79 5.73
N ARG A 284 8.22 -3.49 7.03
CA ARG A 284 8.56 -2.17 7.60
C ARG A 284 7.75 -1.01 6.96
N ALA A 285 6.50 -1.27 6.58
CA ALA A 285 5.60 -0.27 6.03
C ALA A 285 5.21 0.79 7.07
N GLY A 286 5.18 2.07 6.67
CA GLY A 286 4.67 3.10 7.57
C GLY A 286 4.59 4.51 7.00
N THR A 287 4.30 5.46 7.89
CA THR A 287 4.25 6.88 7.53
C THR A 287 5.62 7.54 7.62
N ARG A 288 5.77 8.67 6.92
CA ARG A 288 7.03 9.36 6.66
C ARG A 288 8.01 9.48 7.83
N TYR A 289 7.55 9.88 9.01
CA TYR A 289 8.41 10.08 10.18
C TYR A 289 8.30 8.95 11.21
N LYS A 290 7.42 7.96 10.99
CA LYS A 290 7.22 6.83 11.90
C LYS A 290 8.03 5.60 11.52
N ARG A 291 8.30 5.40 10.23
CA ARG A 291 9.14 4.28 9.74
C ARG A 291 10.18 4.80 8.76
N ARG A 292 11.45 4.67 9.14
CA ARG A 292 12.63 5.00 8.35
C ARG A 292 13.72 3.96 8.58
N GLY A 293 14.69 3.91 7.67
CA GLY A 293 15.82 3.00 7.77
C GLY A 293 15.44 1.54 7.59
N LEU A 294 16.34 0.68 8.04
CA LEU A 294 16.21 -0.78 8.05
C LEU A 294 15.73 -1.32 9.40
N ASP A 295 15.15 -2.52 9.39
CA ASP A 295 14.95 -3.35 10.59
C ASP A 295 16.08 -4.37 10.77
N GLU A 296 15.94 -5.26 11.75
CA GLU A 296 16.92 -6.30 12.10
C GLU A 296 17.02 -7.42 11.05
N ASP A 297 15.99 -7.56 10.21
CA ASP A 297 15.94 -8.50 9.10
C ASP A 297 16.46 -7.89 7.79
N GLY A 298 16.91 -6.64 7.82
CA GLY A 298 17.41 -5.93 6.64
C GLY A 298 16.30 -5.41 5.72
N LYS A 299 15.04 -5.34 6.18
CA LYS A 299 13.95 -4.78 5.37
C LYS A 299 13.94 -3.26 5.50
N CYS A 300 14.11 -2.58 4.37
CA CYS A 300 14.03 -1.12 4.33
C CYS A 300 12.58 -0.63 4.40
N ALA A 301 12.36 0.42 5.18
CA ALA A 301 11.07 1.06 5.26
C ALA A 301 10.63 1.59 3.89
N ASN A 302 9.36 1.36 3.54
CA ASN A 302 8.71 1.92 2.34
C ASN A 302 9.43 1.57 1.04
N TYR A 303 9.93 0.35 0.99
CA TYR A 303 10.47 -0.24 -0.22
C TYR A 303 9.37 -0.36 -1.28
N VAL A 304 9.66 0.02 -2.52
CA VAL A 304 8.75 -0.04 -3.67
C VAL A 304 9.52 -0.56 -4.87
N GLU A 305 8.98 -1.60 -5.50
CA GLU A 305 9.38 -2.04 -6.83
C GLU A 305 8.45 -1.40 -7.86
N THR A 306 9.01 -0.72 -8.85
CA THR A 306 8.30 -0.07 -9.94
C THR A 306 8.69 -0.76 -11.24
N GLU A 307 7.73 -1.38 -11.91
CA GLU A 307 7.86 -1.96 -13.23
C GLU A 307 7.15 -1.08 -14.25
N GLN A 308 7.88 -0.62 -15.25
CA GLN A 308 7.28 -0.07 -16.46
C GLN A 308 7.29 -1.14 -17.55
N PHE A 309 6.25 -1.20 -18.36
CA PHE A 309 6.19 -2.15 -19.46
C PHE A 309 5.63 -1.53 -20.73
N VAL A 310 6.03 -2.10 -21.85
CA VAL A 310 5.48 -1.87 -23.19
C VAL A 310 5.17 -3.22 -23.81
N ALA A 311 4.03 -3.34 -24.47
CA ALA A 311 3.64 -4.54 -25.18
C ALA A 311 3.07 -4.21 -26.55
N THR A 312 3.45 -5.03 -27.52
CA THR A 312 2.83 -5.15 -28.85
C THR A 312 1.98 -6.41 -28.87
N VAL A 313 1.50 -6.83 -30.04
CA VAL A 313 0.77 -8.09 -30.19
C VAL A 313 1.65 -9.28 -29.80
N ASP A 314 2.90 -9.31 -30.27
CA ASP A 314 3.78 -10.49 -30.14
C ASP A 314 4.82 -10.36 -29.03
N HIS A 315 5.09 -9.14 -28.56
CA HIS A 315 6.19 -8.86 -27.64
C HIS A 315 5.75 -8.12 -26.39
N GLN A 316 6.27 -8.54 -25.24
CA GLN A 316 6.15 -7.87 -23.95
C GLN A 316 7.53 -7.54 -23.43
N ILE A 317 7.76 -6.27 -23.11
CA ILE A 317 9.04 -5.79 -22.59
C ILE A 317 8.80 -5.03 -21.30
N SER A 318 9.54 -5.35 -20.24
CA SER A 318 9.44 -4.65 -18.96
C SER A 318 10.79 -4.30 -18.35
N PHE A 319 10.79 -3.22 -17.58
CA PHE A 319 11.96 -2.74 -16.84
C PHE A 319 11.59 -2.43 -15.40
N VAL A 320 12.34 -3.00 -14.48
CA VAL A 320 12.12 -2.89 -13.03
C VAL A 320 13.14 -1.95 -12.41
N MET A 321 12.67 -1.08 -11.53
CA MET A 321 13.48 -0.24 -10.65
C MET A 321 12.98 -0.35 -9.22
N VAL A 322 13.86 -0.11 -8.26
CA VAL A 322 13.49 -0.15 -6.84
C VAL A 322 13.82 1.18 -6.15
N ARG A 323 13.05 1.50 -5.13
CA ARG A 323 13.33 2.61 -4.21
C ARG A 323 12.96 2.20 -2.80
N GLY A 324 13.60 2.79 -1.81
CA GLY A 324 13.31 2.52 -0.40
C GLY A 324 14.15 3.40 0.49
N SER A 325 13.84 3.38 1.79
CA SER A 325 14.61 4.16 2.76
C SER A 325 16.11 3.81 2.67
N VAL A 326 16.95 4.79 2.99
CA VAL A 326 18.41 4.57 3.05
C VAL A 326 18.66 3.42 4.05
N PRO A 327 19.41 2.38 3.67
CA PRO A 327 19.61 1.17 4.48
C PRO A 327 20.57 1.43 5.65
N LEU A 328 20.12 2.22 6.61
CA LEU A 328 20.77 2.46 7.90
C LEU A 328 19.74 2.34 9.03
N TYR A 329 20.17 2.18 10.28
CA TYR A 329 19.29 2.44 11.42
C TYR A 329 19.20 3.94 11.65
N TRP A 330 18.11 4.56 11.22
CA TRP A 330 17.94 6.01 11.36
C TRP A 330 16.49 6.44 11.48
N SER A 331 16.31 7.56 12.16
CA SER A 331 15.04 8.19 12.42
C SER A 331 15.13 9.72 12.26
N GLN A 332 13.98 10.40 12.31
CA GLN A 332 13.89 11.87 12.34
C GLN A 332 12.97 12.28 13.50
N PRO A 333 13.46 12.19 14.75
CA PRO A 333 12.64 12.45 15.92
C PRO A 333 12.36 13.96 16.06
N GLY A 334 11.19 14.28 16.59
CA GLY A 334 10.80 15.64 16.96
C GLY A 334 9.67 16.24 16.12
N TYR A 335 9.17 17.38 16.59
CA TYR A 335 7.98 18.06 16.05
C TYR A 335 8.30 19.26 15.15
N LYS A 336 9.59 19.60 15.00
CA LYS A 336 10.01 20.73 14.16
C LYS A 336 9.74 20.41 12.69
N TYR A 337 9.41 21.44 11.90
CA TYR A 337 9.36 21.31 10.45
C TYR A 337 10.74 20.87 9.93
N ARG A 338 10.79 19.69 9.29
CA ARG A 338 12.02 19.00 8.85
C ARG A 338 13.01 18.74 10.01
N PRO A 339 12.73 17.76 10.89
CA PRO A 339 13.64 17.39 11.96
C PRO A 339 14.97 16.87 11.38
N PRO A 340 16.11 17.14 12.01
CA PRO A 340 17.38 16.59 11.56
C PRO A 340 17.37 15.05 11.66
N PRO A 341 17.97 14.33 10.70
CA PRO A 341 18.20 12.89 10.81
C PRO A 341 19.06 12.54 12.02
N HIS A 342 18.77 11.38 12.60
CA HIS A 342 19.51 10.79 13.70
C HIS A 342 19.81 9.33 13.37
N ILE A 343 21.03 8.88 13.64
CA ILE A 343 21.43 7.47 13.51
C ILE A 343 21.09 6.78 14.82
N ASP A 344 20.26 5.73 14.75
CA ASP A 344 19.67 5.08 15.92
C ASP A 344 20.58 3.98 16.51
N LYS A 345 21.37 3.30 15.67
CA LYS A 345 22.28 2.21 16.07
C LYS A 345 23.69 2.43 15.51
N GLY A 346 24.69 1.83 16.15
CA GLY A 346 26.09 1.98 15.76
C GLY A 346 26.42 1.35 14.40
N GLU A 347 27.64 1.59 13.91
CA GLU A 347 28.13 1.08 12.63
C GLU A 347 28.12 -0.45 12.55
N ALA A 348 28.54 -1.14 13.61
CA ALA A 348 28.61 -2.60 13.66
C ALA A 348 27.22 -3.26 13.59
N GLU A 349 26.23 -2.71 14.29
CA GLU A 349 24.85 -3.21 14.23
C GLU A 349 24.23 -2.93 12.86
N THR A 350 24.46 -1.73 12.32
CA THR A 350 23.98 -1.36 10.99
C THR A 350 24.56 -2.27 9.91
N LYS A 351 25.84 -2.62 10.02
CA LYS A 351 26.53 -3.51 9.07
C LYS A 351 25.81 -4.85 8.92
N LEU A 352 25.41 -5.49 10.02
CA LEU A 352 24.75 -6.81 9.97
C LEU A 352 23.43 -6.77 9.18
N ALA A 353 22.57 -5.78 9.45
CA ALA A 353 21.30 -5.65 8.74
C ALA A 353 21.49 -5.13 7.31
N PHE A 354 22.49 -4.29 7.07
CA PHE A 354 22.87 -3.82 5.74
C PHE A 354 23.33 -4.99 4.85
N GLU A 355 24.18 -5.87 5.37
CA GLU A 355 24.65 -7.06 4.65
C GLU A 355 23.49 -7.99 4.28
N LYS A 356 22.54 -8.23 5.20
CA LYS A 356 21.31 -8.96 4.90
C LYS A 356 20.52 -8.30 3.77
N HIS A 357 20.35 -6.98 3.86
CA HIS A 357 19.62 -6.21 2.86
C HIS A 357 20.26 -6.31 1.47
N MET A 358 21.56 -6.04 1.35
CA MET A 358 22.25 -6.06 0.07
C MET A 358 22.34 -7.47 -0.51
N LYS A 359 22.51 -8.49 0.34
CA LYS A 359 22.47 -9.88 -0.10
C LYS A 359 21.11 -10.24 -0.73
N GLU A 360 20.00 -9.90 -0.07
CA GLU A 360 18.66 -10.13 -0.62
C GLU A 360 18.45 -9.37 -1.94
N GLU A 361 18.86 -8.10 -2.02
CA GLU A 361 18.74 -7.32 -3.25
C GLU A 361 19.54 -7.95 -4.41
N LEU A 362 20.77 -8.41 -4.16
CA LEU A 362 21.63 -9.06 -5.15
C LEU A 362 21.04 -10.40 -5.61
N GLU A 363 20.48 -11.19 -4.69
CA GLU A 363 19.80 -12.45 -5.02
C GLU A 363 18.53 -12.24 -5.86
N LEU A 364 17.80 -11.15 -5.61
CA LEU A 364 16.52 -10.87 -6.27
C LEU A 364 16.64 -10.21 -7.64
N TYR A 365 17.70 -9.43 -7.86
CA TYR A 365 17.83 -8.57 -9.04
C TYR A 365 19.17 -8.67 -9.77
N GLY A 366 20.18 -9.35 -9.22
CA GLY A 366 21.54 -9.33 -9.76
C GLY A 366 22.26 -8.03 -9.41
N SER A 367 23.02 -7.46 -10.35
CA SER A 367 23.82 -6.26 -10.11
C SER A 367 22.99 -5.05 -9.68
N ILE A 368 23.46 -4.26 -8.72
CA ILE A 368 22.70 -3.12 -8.19
C ILE A 368 23.43 -1.83 -8.52
N CYS A 369 22.75 -0.91 -9.18
CA CYS A 369 23.20 0.48 -9.28
C CYS A 369 22.45 1.34 -8.27
N ILE A 370 23.12 1.71 -7.18
CA ILE A 370 22.60 2.61 -6.17
C ILE A 370 22.74 4.05 -6.66
N VAL A 371 21.62 4.77 -6.77
CA VAL A 371 21.60 6.20 -7.08
C VAL A 371 21.18 6.97 -5.83
N ASN A 372 22.17 7.52 -5.13
CA ASN A 372 21.97 8.21 -3.87
C ASN A 372 21.78 9.73 -4.08
N LEU A 373 20.56 10.22 -3.79
CA LEU A 373 20.14 11.61 -3.99
C LEU A 373 20.20 12.47 -2.71
N VAL A 374 20.80 11.96 -1.64
CA VAL A 374 20.89 12.62 -0.34
C VAL A 374 21.83 13.84 -0.41
N GLU A 375 21.49 14.91 0.31
CA GLU A 375 22.37 16.10 0.42
C GLU A 375 23.72 15.71 1.04
N GLN A 376 24.83 16.08 0.38
CA GLN A 376 26.18 15.80 0.86
C GLN A 376 26.62 16.83 1.93
N MET A 377 26.01 18.01 1.87
CA MET A 377 26.24 19.11 2.81
C MET A 377 24.96 19.40 3.60
N GLY A 378 25.10 19.85 4.85
CA GLY A 378 23.95 20.21 5.69
C GLY A 378 23.44 19.08 6.57
N LYS A 379 22.11 18.99 6.75
CA LYS A 379 21.50 18.10 7.77
C LYS A 379 21.45 16.64 7.34
N GLU A 380 21.37 16.36 6.03
CA GLU A 380 21.30 14.97 5.53
C GLU A 380 22.68 14.30 5.44
N ARG A 381 23.77 15.07 5.63
CA ARG A 381 25.17 14.59 5.53
C ARG A 381 25.43 13.35 6.37
N ILE A 382 24.91 13.27 7.60
CA ILE A 382 25.09 12.11 8.49
C ILE A 382 24.57 10.80 7.86
N ILE A 383 23.50 10.87 7.07
CA ILE A 383 22.92 9.73 6.36
C ILE A 383 23.76 9.38 5.14
N TRP A 384 24.24 10.39 4.40
CA TRP A 384 25.13 10.18 3.26
C TRP A 384 26.46 9.54 3.67
N GLU A 385 27.11 10.04 4.73
CA GLU A 385 28.36 9.49 5.27
C GLU A 385 28.16 8.05 5.74
N GLY A 386 27.13 7.81 6.57
CA GLY A 386 26.84 6.47 7.08
C GLY A 386 26.58 5.46 5.97
N PHE A 387 25.80 5.83 4.95
CA PHE A 387 25.47 4.91 3.86
C PHE A 387 26.68 4.66 2.95
N THR A 388 27.43 5.71 2.63
CA THR A 388 28.66 5.60 1.83
C THR A 388 29.66 4.67 2.52
N GLN A 389 29.84 4.79 3.83
CA GLN A 389 30.74 3.92 4.59
C GLN A 389 30.29 2.45 4.55
N GLN A 390 28.99 2.17 4.69
CA GLN A 390 28.48 0.80 4.61
C GLN A 390 28.68 0.18 3.22
N VAL A 391 28.46 0.95 2.15
CA VAL A 391 28.70 0.49 0.77
C VAL A 391 30.19 0.21 0.53
N ILE A 392 31.07 1.11 0.96
CA ILE A 392 32.53 0.92 0.86
C ILE A 392 32.98 -0.30 1.65
N ASN A 393 32.46 -0.49 2.87
CA ASN A 393 32.81 -1.63 3.72
C ASN A 393 32.30 -2.98 3.17
N TYR A 394 31.21 -2.97 2.40
CA TYR A 394 30.65 -4.17 1.78
C TYR A 394 31.42 -4.58 0.52
N ASP A 395 32.01 -3.61 -0.19
CA ASP A 395 32.98 -3.79 -1.29
C ASP A 395 32.61 -4.88 -2.31
N SER A 396 31.37 -4.86 -2.79
CA SER A 396 30.89 -5.84 -3.77
C SER A 396 31.11 -5.32 -5.20
N PRO A 397 31.71 -6.13 -6.10
CA PRO A 397 31.89 -5.76 -7.50
C PRO A 397 30.57 -5.69 -8.28
N GLN A 398 29.49 -6.25 -7.73
CA GLN A 398 28.15 -6.21 -8.32
C GLN A 398 27.37 -4.95 -7.90
N ILE A 399 27.96 -4.06 -7.10
CA ILE A 399 27.32 -2.83 -6.64
C ILE A 399 28.04 -1.61 -7.22
N THR A 400 27.31 -0.84 -8.01
CA THR A 400 27.74 0.49 -8.47
C THR A 400 27.11 1.55 -7.60
N TYR A 401 27.90 2.45 -7.01
CA TYR A 401 27.42 3.52 -6.14
C TYR A 401 27.58 4.90 -6.80
N ALA A 402 26.47 5.46 -7.28
CA ALA A 402 26.41 6.78 -7.89
C ALA A 402 25.79 7.80 -6.92
N THR A 403 26.55 8.86 -6.59
CA THR A 403 26.06 9.95 -5.74
C THR A 403 25.69 11.17 -6.60
N PHE A 404 24.52 11.74 -6.35
CA PHE A 404 24.05 12.95 -7.04
C PHE A 404 23.33 13.87 -6.04
N ASP A 405 23.98 14.95 -5.59
CA ASP A 405 23.31 15.91 -4.70
C ASP A 405 22.22 16.66 -5.46
N PHE A 406 20.99 16.17 -5.33
CA PHE A 406 19.85 16.71 -6.07
C PHE A 406 19.58 18.19 -5.72
N HIS A 407 19.83 18.63 -4.48
CA HIS A 407 19.54 20.00 -4.07
C HIS A 407 20.54 20.98 -4.65
N GLU A 408 21.81 20.60 -4.71
CA GLU A 408 22.85 21.38 -5.34
C GLU A 408 22.66 21.44 -6.86
N HIS A 409 22.53 20.27 -7.50
CA HIS A 409 22.47 20.17 -8.95
C HIS A 409 21.18 20.75 -9.51
N CYS A 410 20.03 20.54 -8.87
CA CYS A 410 18.75 21.09 -9.33
C CYS A 410 18.41 22.45 -8.68
N ARG A 411 19.40 23.14 -8.08
CA ARG A 411 19.19 24.47 -7.48
C ARG A 411 18.67 25.44 -8.53
N GLY A 412 17.66 26.22 -8.17
CA GLY A 412 17.02 27.14 -9.12
C GLY A 412 16.16 26.44 -10.18
N MET A 413 15.71 25.20 -9.92
CA MET A 413 14.82 24.43 -10.79
C MET A 413 15.46 23.92 -12.10
N LYS A 414 16.79 23.80 -12.13
CA LYS A 414 17.57 23.22 -13.22
C LYS A 414 17.48 21.70 -13.25
N PHE A 415 16.27 21.19 -13.43
CA PHE A 415 16.04 19.75 -13.50
C PHE A 415 16.57 19.11 -14.79
N GLU A 416 16.88 19.92 -15.80
CA GLU A 416 17.72 19.53 -16.93
C GLU A 416 19.02 18.84 -16.49
N ASN A 417 19.57 19.20 -15.32
CA ASN A 417 20.80 18.57 -14.80
C ASN A 417 20.63 17.08 -14.44
N VAL A 418 19.40 16.57 -14.39
CA VAL A 418 19.16 15.12 -14.29
C VAL A 418 19.64 14.43 -15.57
N SER A 419 19.64 15.07 -16.74
CA SER A 419 20.18 14.47 -17.95
C SER A 419 21.64 14.09 -17.79
N TYR A 420 22.46 14.93 -17.15
CA TYR A 420 23.87 14.60 -16.87
C TYR A 420 24.03 13.33 -16.03
N LEU A 421 23.12 13.07 -15.09
CA LEU A 421 23.12 11.81 -14.34
C LEU A 421 22.77 10.64 -15.26
N ILE A 422 21.75 10.80 -16.10
CA ILE A 422 21.31 9.77 -17.05
C ILE A 422 22.42 9.42 -18.06
N ASP A 423 23.08 10.43 -18.63
CA ASP A 423 24.19 10.24 -19.58
C ASP A 423 25.35 9.46 -18.95
N ARG A 424 25.60 9.65 -17.64
CA ARG A 424 26.64 8.91 -16.89
C ARG A 424 26.24 7.49 -16.52
N LEU A 425 24.94 7.19 -16.56
CA LEU A 425 24.40 5.87 -16.24
C LEU A 425 24.08 5.06 -17.49
N GLU A 426 24.35 5.58 -18.70
CA GLU A 426 24.02 4.93 -19.97
C GLU A 426 24.63 3.53 -20.09
N ASP A 427 25.94 3.40 -19.87
CA ASP A 427 26.64 2.10 -19.92
C ASP A 427 26.03 1.11 -18.91
N VAL A 428 25.72 1.59 -17.70
CA VAL A 428 25.09 0.76 -16.64
C VAL A 428 23.68 0.32 -17.06
N MET A 429 22.91 1.20 -17.71
CA MET A 429 21.57 0.87 -18.24
C MET A 429 21.66 -0.18 -19.35
N GLN A 430 22.65 -0.08 -20.23
CA GLN A 430 22.86 -1.05 -21.32
C GLN A 430 23.25 -2.43 -20.77
N ASP A 431 24.19 -2.49 -19.83
CA ASP A 431 24.63 -3.74 -19.19
C ASP A 431 23.51 -4.40 -18.38
N MET A 432 22.67 -3.59 -17.72
CA MET A 432 21.53 -4.05 -16.93
C MET A 432 20.46 -4.73 -17.80
N GLY A 433 20.26 -4.22 -19.02
CA GLY A 433 19.24 -4.68 -19.96
C GLY A 433 17.81 -4.51 -19.42
N PHE A 434 16.88 -5.27 -20.00
CA PHE A 434 15.47 -5.29 -19.62
C PHE A 434 14.90 -6.69 -19.89
N CYS A 435 13.75 -7.01 -19.31
CA CYS A 435 13.05 -8.25 -19.61
C CYS A 435 12.33 -8.12 -20.96
N TRP A 436 12.55 -9.05 -21.89
CA TRP A 436 11.79 -9.17 -23.13
C TRP A 436 11.27 -10.59 -23.26
N LYS A 437 9.96 -10.72 -23.46
CA LYS A 437 9.24 -11.97 -23.64
C LYS A 437 8.40 -11.93 -24.92
N ASP A 438 8.28 -13.06 -25.59
CA ASP A 438 7.31 -13.32 -26.66
C ASP A 438 6.46 -14.56 -26.33
N GLU A 439 5.72 -15.07 -27.32
CA GLU A 439 4.92 -16.30 -27.17
C GLU A 439 5.76 -17.55 -26.87
N GLN A 440 7.02 -17.59 -27.31
CA GLN A 440 7.93 -18.73 -27.13
C GLN A 440 8.61 -18.71 -25.75
N GLY A 441 8.72 -17.55 -25.13
CA GLY A 441 9.22 -17.39 -23.77
C GLY A 441 10.04 -16.12 -23.58
N ILE A 442 10.94 -16.15 -22.60
CA ILE A 442 11.83 -15.02 -22.30
C ILE A 442 12.97 -15.01 -23.33
N ILE A 443 13.09 -13.91 -24.09
CA ILE A 443 14.17 -13.64 -25.04
C ILE A 443 15.39 -13.07 -24.32
N CYS A 444 15.18 -12.08 -23.45
CA CYS A 444 16.23 -11.51 -22.62
C CYS A 444 15.73 -11.18 -21.21
N GLN A 445 16.66 -11.21 -20.26
CA GLN A 445 16.42 -10.91 -18.86
C GLN A 445 17.12 -9.61 -18.47
N GLN A 446 16.49 -8.87 -17.56
CA GLN A 446 17.14 -7.81 -16.80
C GLN A 446 18.05 -8.43 -15.74
N ASN A 447 19.34 -8.07 -15.75
CA ASN A 447 20.38 -8.67 -14.90
C ASN A 447 20.91 -7.70 -13.82
N GLY A 448 20.19 -6.62 -13.59
CA GLY A 448 20.48 -5.68 -12.52
C GLY A 448 19.30 -4.78 -12.20
N VAL A 449 19.43 -3.88 -11.23
CA VAL A 449 18.39 -2.92 -10.88
C VAL A 449 18.96 -1.58 -10.43
N PHE A 450 18.27 -0.49 -10.79
CA PHE A 450 18.51 0.79 -10.14
C PHE A 450 17.80 0.85 -8.79
N ARG A 451 18.57 1.05 -7.73
CA ARG A 451 18.07 1.41 -6.41
C ARG A 451 18.20 2.91 -6.21
N VAL A 452 17.10 3.64 -6.35
CA VAL A 452 17.10 5.10 -6.19
C VAL A 452 16.66 5.45 -4.78
N ASN A 453 17.55 6.06 -4.00
CA ASN A 453 17.26 6.45 -2.63
C ASN A 453 17.49 7.95 -2.39
N CYS A 454 16.85 8.41 -1.33
CA CYS A 454 16.88 9.78 -0.88
C CYS A 454 16.46 9.81 0.60
N ILE A 455 16.50 10.97 1.28
CA ILE A 455 15.93 11.06 2.63
C ILE A 455 14.45 10.65 2.64
N ASP A 456 13.72 11.05 1.60
CA ASP A 456 12.34 10.67 1.35
C ASP A 456 12.25 10.01 -0.01
N CYS A 457 11.78 8.78 -0.04
CA CYS A 457 11.71 7.96 -1.24
C CYS A 457 10.44 8.29 -2.05
N LEU A 458 10.19 9.59 -2.22
CA LEU A 458 9.03 10.15 -2.89
C LEU A 458 9.47 11.06 -4.03
N ASP A 459 9.66 12.35 -3.74
CA ASP A 459 9.62 13.40 -4.77
C ASP A 459 10.89 13.40 -5.64
N ARG A 460 12.09 13.41 -5.02
CA ARG A 460 13.37 13.38 -5.75
C ARG A 460 13.57 12.05 -6.48
N THR A 461 13.22 10.94 -5.81
CA THR A 461 13.34 9.60 -6.39
C THR A 461 12.41 9.40 -7.57
N ASN A 462 11.17 9.93 -7.52
CA ASN A 462 10.23 9.81 -8.65
C ASN A 462 10.74 10.53 -9.90
N VAL A 463 11.32 11.73 -9.73
CA VAL A 463 11.89 12.48 -10.85
C VAL A 463 13.02 11.71 -11.52
N VAL A 464 13.95 11.15 -10.74
CA VAL A 464 15.08 10.39 -11.29
C VAL A 464 14.63 9.07 -11.90
N GLN A 465 13.73 8.33 -11.26
CA GLN A 465 13.16 7.10 -11.85
C GLN A 465 12.38 7.38 -13.14
N THR A 466 11.67 8.52 -13.23
CA THR A 466 10.99 8.94 -14.48
C THR A 466 12.00 9.18 -15.60
N ALA A 467 13.14 9.82 -15.29
CA ALA A 467 14.18 10.09 -16.28
C ALA A 467 14.85 8.79 -16.77
N ILE A 468 15.20 7.87 -15.87
CA ILE A 468 15.72 6.53 -16.22
C ILE A 468 14.68 5.78 -17.07
N GLY A 469 13.43 5.75 -16.61
CA GLY A 469 12.33 5.08 -17.30
C GLY A 469 12.11 5.61 -18.73
N LYS A 470 12.30 6.91 -18.95
CA LYS A 470 12.20 7.53 -20.28
C LYS A 470 13.28 6.98 -21.23
N THR A 471 14.54 7.02 -20.80
CA THR A 471 15.68 6.53 -21.59
C THR A 471 15.54 5.05 -21.92
N VAL A 472 15.10 4.24 -20.93
CA VAL A 472 14.84 2.82 -21.16
C VAL A 472 13.68 2.61 -22.13
N LEU A 473 12.59 3.37 -22.02
CA LEU A 473 11.46 3.26 -22.96
C LEU A 473 11.88 3.61 -24.39
N GLU A 474 12.66 4.67 -24.58
CA GLU A 474 13.22 5.05 -25.90
C GLU A 474 14.07 3.90 -26.47
N THR A 475 14.88 3.25 -25.63
CA THR A 475 15.67 2.07 -26.02
C THR A 475 14.78 0.88 -26.39
N GLN A 476 13.76 0.57 -25.59
CA GLN A 476 12.82 -0.54 -25.83
C GLN A 476 12.08 -0.35 -27.16
N LEU A 477 11.55 0.85 -27.42
CA LEU A 477 10.85 1.16 -28.67
C LEU A 477 11.79 1.10 -29.88
N THR A 478 13.04 1.56 -29.72
CA THR A 478 14.05 1.44 -30.79
C THR A 478 14.35 -0.01 -31.12
N LYS A 479 14.49 -0.88 -30.10
CA LYS A 479 14.72 -2.32 -30.29
C LYS A 479 13.52 -3.05 -30.91
N LEU A 480 12.31 -2.57 -30.68
CA LEU A 480 11.08 -3.04 -31.33
C LEU A 480 10.89 -2.49 -32.76
N GLY A 481 11.77 -1.60 -33.24
CA GLY A 481 11.60 -0.95 -34.54
C GLY A 481 10.50 0.12 -34.57
N LEU A 482 9.98 0.52 -33.41
CA LEU A 482 8.91 1.52 -33.27
C LEU A 482 9.44 2.96 -33.19
N LEU A 483 10.75 3.11 -32.98
CA LEU A 483 11.43 4.40 -32.92
C LEU A 483 12.75 4.31 -33.70
N ALA A 484 13.10 5.36 -34.44
CA ALA A 484 14.42 5.46 -35.06
C ALA A 484 15.52 5.61 -33.98
N PRO A 485 16.77 5.18 -34.22
CA PRO A 485 17.84 5.25 -33.22
C PRO A 485 18.11 6.65 -32.64
N GLU A 486 17.95 7.70 -33.44
CA GLU A 486 18.05 9.11 -33.01
C GLU A 486 16.67 9.78 -32.82
N GLY A 487 15.60 8.98 -32.85
CA GLY A 487 14.23 9.45 -32.67
C GLY A 487 13.93 9.82 -31.23
N SER A 488 12.97 10.74 -31.04
CA SER A 488 12.43 11.05 -29.71
C SER A 488 11.00 10.53 -29.59
N LEU A 489 10.55 10.28 -28.36
CA LEU A 489 9.17 9.82 -28.12
C LEU A 489 8.15 10.73 -28.84
N PRO A 490 7.21 10.14 -29.61
CA PRO A 490 6.08 10.88 -30.17
C PRO A 490 5.33 11.67 -29.09
N SER A 491 4.81 12.85 -29.44
CA SER A 491 4.18 13.76 -28.46
C SER A 491 3.03 13.13 -27.68
N SER A 492 2.22 12.29 -28.33
CA SER A 492 1.13 11.53 -27.70
C SER A 492 1.67 10.57 -26.64
N LEU A 493 2.61 9.70 -27.03
CA LEU A 493 3.23 8.72 -26.14
C LEU A 493 4.02 9.37 -25.01
N ARG A 494 4.71 10.48 -25.28
CA ARG A 494 5.41 11.28 -24.28
C ARG A 494 4.45 11.81 -23.22
N SER A 495 3.30 12.32 -23.64
CA SER A 495 2.26 12.83 -22.72
C SER A 495 1.68 11.71 -21.86
N THR A 496 1.42 10.54 -22.46
CA THR A 496 0.96 9.34 -21.73
C THR A 496 2.01 8.89 -20.71
N PHE A 497 3.28 8.80 -21.11
CA PHE A 497 4.39 8.43 -20.24
C PHE A 497 4.52 9.37 -19.04
N GLN A 498 4.48 10.69 -19.28
CA GLN A 498 4.54 11.70 -18.23
C GLN A 498 3.34 11.60 -17.27
N LEU A 499 2.15 11.30 -17.79
CA LEU A 499 0.96 11.11 -16.99
C LEU A 499 1.07 9.87 -16.09
N LEU A 500 1.51 8.73 -16.64
CA LEU A 500 1.74 7.47 -15.92
C LEU A 500 2.67 7.69 -14.72
N TRP A 501 3.85 8.29 -14.96
CA TRP A 501 4.86 8.52 -13.94
C TRP A 501 4.45 9.57 -12.90
N ALA A 502 3.68 10.58 -13.30
CA ALA A 502 3.19 11.58 -12.37
C ALA A 502 2.09 11.04 -11.45
N ASN A 503 1.17 10.25 -11.99
CA ASN A 503 0.13 9.61 -11.18
C ASN A 503 0.74 8.57 -10.23
N ASN A 504 1.71 7.79 -10.71
CA ASN A 504 2.50 6.89 -9.86
C ASN A 504 3.15 7.64 -8.68
N GLY A 505 3.84 8.75 -8.96
CA GLY A 505 4.43 9.60 -7.93
C GLY A 505 3.40 10.09 -6.90
N ASP A 506 2.24 10.57 -7.37
CA ASP A 506 1.18 11.09 -6.52
C ASP A 506 0.60 10.01 -5.59
N ILE A 507 0.30 8.82 -6.12
CA ILE A 507 -0.29 7.74 -5.32
C ILE A 507 0.71 7.19 -4.30
N ILE A 508 1.97 6.97 -4.68
CA ILE A 508 2.99 6.49 -3.74
C ILE A 508 3.29 7.56 -2.67
N SER A 509 3.26 8.86 -3.02
CA SER A 509 3.35 9.95 -2.05
C SER A 509 2.17 9.96 -1.06
N LYS A 510 0.94 9.74 -1.53
CA LYS A 510 -0.24 9.65 -0.65
C LYS A 510 -0.09 8.53 0.36
N GLN A 511 0.47 7.39 -0.04
CA GLN A 511 0.67 6.25 0.84
C GLN A 511 1.64 6.56 1.99
N TYR A 512 2.73 7.28 1.70
CA TYR A 512 3.79 7.56 2.66
C TYR A 512 3.58 8.83 3.48
N ALA A 513 3.10 9.90 2.85
CA ALA A 513 3.00 11.25 3.43
C ALA A 513 1.57 11.81 3.47
N GLY A 514 0.59 11.06 2.95
CA GLY A 514 -0.84 11.45 2.97
C GLY A 514 -1.21 12.58 2.01
N THR A 515 -0.30 13.00 1.13
CA THR A 515 -0.53 14.02 0.09
C THR A 515 0.02 13.57 -1.25
N ASN A 516 -0.40 14.23 -2.32
CA ASN A 516 0.23 14.12 -3.64
C ASN A 516 1.74 14.44 -3.58
N ALA A 517 2.46 14.02 -4.63
CA ALA A 517 3.88 14.27 -4.75
C ALA A 517 4.14 15.77 -4.92
N LEU A 518 5.27 16.21 -4.38
CA LEU A 518 5.84 17.50 -4.77
C LEU A 518 6.50 17.32 -6.12
N LYS A 519 6.61 18.39 -6.91
CA LYS A 519 7.22 18.34 -8.26
C LYS A 519 6.44 17.47 -9.26
N GLY A 520 5.17 17.22 -8.99
CA GLY A 520 4.29 16.52 -9.92
C GLY A 520 4.11 17.26 -11.26
N ASP A 521 4.16 18.60 -11.27
CA ASP A 521 4.12 19.38 -12.51
C ASP A 521 5.35 19.14 -13.39
N PHE A 522 6.55 19.11 -12.82
CA PHE A 522 7.77 18.78 -13.55
C PHE A 522 7.68 17.38 -14.17
N THR A 523 7.12 16.42 -13.44
CA THR A 523 6.91 15.06 -13.98
C THR A 523 5.86 15.05 -15.10
N ARG A 524 4.79 15.84 -14.97
CA ARG A 524 3.68 15.91 -15.95
C ARG A 524 4.01 16.67 -17.21
N THR A 525 4.83 17.71 -17.13
CA THR A 525 5.04 18.64 -18.25
C THR A 525 6.51 18.81 -18.63
N GLY A 526 7.45 18.23 -17.89
CA GLY A 526 8.89 18.43 -18.11
C GLY A 526 9.39 19.82 -17.72
N GLU A 527 8.52 20.66 -17.16
CA GLU A 527 8.80 22.06 -16.82
C GLU A 527 8.18 22.40 -15.47
N ARG A 528 8.79 23.36 -14.76
CA ARG A 528 8.25 23.84 -13.49
C ARG A 528 7.37 25.08 -13.69
N LYS A 529 6.13 25.04 -13.21
CA LYS A 529 5.20 26.18 -13.26
C LYS A 529 5.00 26.83 -11.89
N LEU A 530 4.74 28.14 -11.86
CA LEU A 530 4.50 28.90 -10.62
C LEU A 530 3.27 28.36 -9.84
N THR A 531 2.23 27.94 -10.57
CA THR A 531 1.05 27.28 -9.99
C THR A 531 1.40 25.94 -9.35
N GLY A 532 2.34 25.18 -9.93
CA GLY A 532 2.88 23.95 -9.34
C GLY A 532 3.64 24.21 -8.04
N MET A 533 4.38 25.32 -7.95
CA MET A 533 5.03 25.72 -6.70
C MET A 533 4.04 26.04 -5.58
N MET A 534 2.93 26.73 -5.88
CA MET A 534 1.88 27.01 -4.89
C MET A 534 1.22 25.72 -4.40
N LYS A 535 0.92 24.79 -5.32
CA LYS A 535 0.39 23.45 -4.98
C LYS A 535 1.36 22.67 -4.08
N ASP A 536 2.66 22.75 -4.35
CA ASP A 536 3.69 22.12 -3.53
C ASP A 536 3.80 22.74 -2.12
N GLY A 537 3.60 24.06 -2.01
CA GLY A 537 3.50 24.76 -0.73
C GLY A 537 2.32 24.24 0.10
N MET A 538 1.15 24.12 -0.52
CA MET A 538 -0.05 23.57 0.12
C MET A 538 0.13 22.11 0.52
N ASN A 539 0.70 21.27 -0.36
CA ASN A 539 1.03 19.89 -0.04
C ASN A 539 2.02 19.79 1.12
N SER A 540 3.05 20.64 1.16
CA SER A 540 4.03 20.66 2.24
C SER A 540 3.40 21.00 3.60
N ALA A 541 2.47 21.96 3.63
CA ALA A 541 1.71 22.31 4.83
C ALA A 541 0.78 21.16 5.28
N ASN A 542 0.09 20.52 4.33
CA ASN A 542 -0.74 19.34 4.62
C ASN A 542 0.09 18.17 5.16
N ARG A 543 1.26 17.87 4.58
CA ARG A 543 2.18 16.84 5.08
C ARG A 543 2.58 17.11 6.53
N TYR A 544 2.82 18.37 6.90
CA TYR A 544 3.14 18.75 8.28
C TYR A 544 1.97 18.49 9.24
N TYR A 545 0.75 18.88 8.84
CA TYR A 545 -0.46 18.63 9.64
C TYR A 545 -0.74 17.13 9.83
N LEU A 546 -0.68 16.35 8.74
CA LEU A 546 -0.93 14.90 8.77
C LEU A 546 0.08 14.18 9.66
N SER A 547 1.37 14.48 9.48
CA SER A 547 2.45 13.97 10.32
C SER A 547 2.22 14.22 11.80
N ARG A 548 1.64 15.38 12.16
CA ARG A 548 1.47 15.77 13.55
C ARG A 548 0.25 15.13 14.23
N PHE A 549 -0.83 14.91 13.48
CA PHE A 549 -2.14 14.61 14.07
C PHE A 549 -2.83 13.34 13.55
N LYS A 550 -2.52 12.87 12.34
CA LYS A 550 -3.20 11.71 11.73
C LYS A 550 -2.32 10.47 11.59
N ASP A 551 -1.01 10.66 11.43
CA ASP A 551 -0.07 9.56 11.17
C ASP A 551 -0.06 8.47 12.24
N VAL A 552 -0.40 8.78 13.50
CA VAL A 552 -0.44 7.78 14.59
C VAL A 552 -1.51 6.72 14.34
N TYR A 553 -2.73 7.13 14.01
CA TYR A 553 -3.83 6.18 13.72
C TYR A 553 -3.58 5.43 12.41
N ARG A 554 -3.01 6.12 11.41
CA ARG A 554 -2.64 5.50 10.14
C ARG A 554 -1.55 4.43 10.32
N GLN A 555 -0.51 4.73 11.10
CA GLN A 555 0.53 3.75 11.42
C GLN A 555 -0.03 2.58 12.23
N ALA A 556 -0.85 2.85 13.25
CA ALA A 556 -1.50 1.79 14.03
C ALA A 556 -2.36 0.88 13.14
N THR A 557 -3.07 1.46 12.19
CA THR A 557 -3.87 0.71 11.21
C THR A 557 -3.00 -0.19 10.32
N ILE A 558 -1.89 0.33 9.80
CA ILE A 558 -0.93 -0.46 9.00
C ILE A 558 -0.35 -1.59 9.85
N ASP A 559 0.09 -1.29 11.07
CA ASP A 559 0.64 -2.27 12.01
C ASP A 559 -0.36 -3.41 12.27
N ILE A 560 -1.65 -3.11 12.48
CA ILE A 560 -2.73 -4.10 12.66
C ILE A 560 -2.91 -4.96 11.42
N MET A 561 -2.98 -4.36 10.23
CA MET A 561 -3.10 -5.11 8.96
C MET A 561 -1.92 -6.07 8.74
N GLN A 562 -0.73 -5.71 9.23
CA GLN A 562 0.50 -6.49 9.09
C GLN A 562 0.79 -7.41 10.28
N GLY A 563 -0.02 -7.37 11.35
CA GLY A 563 0.14 -8.23 12.52
C GLY A 563 1.21 -7.81 13.51
N MET A 564 1.62 -6.54 13.50
CA MET A 564 2.65 -6.02 14.40
C MET A 564 2.08 -5.76 15.81
N THR A 565 2.70 -6.35 16.83
CA THR A 565 2.29 -6.31 18.25
C THR A 565 2.67 -5.03 18.99
N SER A 566 3.34 -4.06 18.33
CA SER A 566 3.60 -2.72 18.88
C SER A 566 2.32 -2.00 19.33
N PHE A 567 1.16 -2.47 18.87
CA PHE A 567 -0.19 -2.07 19.20
C PHE A 567 -0.57 -2.15 20.69
N VAL A 568 -0.14 -3.18 21.43
CA VAL A 568 -0.52 -3.34 22.86
C VAL A 568 -0.02 -2.15 23.70
N ARG A 569 1.13 -1.56 23.35
CA ARG A 569 1.66 -0.35 24.01
C ARG A 569 0.95 0.94 23.60
N ILE A 570 0.33 0.97 22.42
CA ILE A 570 -0.40 2.14 21.88
C ILE A 570 -1.73 2.31 22.60
N GLN A 571 -2.45 1.22 22.85
CA GLN A 571 -3.73 1.22 23.56
C GLN A 571 -3.55 1.77 24.98
N ASP A 572 -2.59 1.25 25.75
CA ASP A 572 -2.32 1.71 27.12
C ASP A 572 -1.88 3.18 27.19
N LYS A 573 -1.10 3.68 26.21
CA LYS A 573 -0.56 5.05 26.24
C LYS A 573 -1.48 6.11 25.61
N LEU A 574 -2.26 5.77 24.58
CA LEU A 574 -3.29 6.67 24.03
C LEU A 574 -4.45 6.89 25.01
N LEU A 575 -4.82 5.85 25.78
CA LEU A 575 -5.82 5.94 26.84
C LEU A 575 -5.39 6.86 28.01
N VAL A 576 -4.08 7.02 28.22
CA VAL A 576 -3.49 7.86 29.27
C VAL A 576 -3.27 9.31 28.81
N GLY A 577 -3.48 9.64 27.53
CA GLY A 577 -3.33 11.01 27.01
C GLY A 577 -1.88 11.47 26.79
N ASN A 578 -0.90 10.56 26.95
CA ASN A 578 0.50 10.87 26.74
C ASN A 578 0.90 10.62 25.28
N LEU A 579 0.68 11.62 24.42
CA LEU A 579 1.20 11.65 23.05
C LEU A 579 2.72 11.90 22.98
N GLU A 580 3.41 12.05 24.11
CA GLU A 580 4.76 12.64 24.17
C GLU A 580 5.93 11.67 23.94
N GLU A 581 5.73 10.35 24.05
CA GLU A 581 6.85 9.38 24.10
C GLU A 581 7.07 8.52 22.84
N PHE A 582 6.48 8.85 21.70
CA PHE A 582 6.47 7.95 20.55
C PHE A 582 7.72 8.03 19.64
N SER A 583 8.94 8.19 20.20
CA SER A 583 10.18 8.26 19.41
C SER A 583 11.28 7.24 19.77
N MET A 584 11.04 6.29 20.66
CA MET A 584 12.08 5.33 21.08
C MET A 584 11.51 3.94 21.34
N SER A 585 11.35 3.12 20.30
CA SER A 585 11.49 1.66 20.33
C SER A 585 11.31 1.07 18.94
#